data_AF-A0A537MGN1-F1
#
_entry.id   AF-A0A537MGN1-F1
#
_cell.length_a   1.000
_cell.length_b   1.000
_cell.length_c   1.000
_cell.angle_alpha   90.00
_cell.angle_beta   90.00
_cell.angle_gamma   90.00
#
_symmetry.space_group_name_H-M   'P 1'
#
loop_
_entity.id
_entity.type
_entity.pdbx_description
1 polymer ?
#
loop_
_entity_poly.entity_id
_entity_poly.type
_entity_poly.pdbx_seq_one_letter_code
_entity_poly.pdbx_strand_id
1 'polypeptide(L)'
;MKAAGLLARALSDPHGTAIEDWNALISAARAEQLIGSLACRMEGRAVPPRVAAIFDAARRDSARQRTQALWEAEMARRALAPLGVPVILLKGTAFHAAGLEASAGRSVGDLDILVPRESLDAVEAALLAAGWEHVKDTKGYDDGYYRRWMHELPPLIHRDRDRMIDVHHTILPPTARPSPDAGALIADSVALENGLRTLSPADMIVHAAAHLFADGDLAGGLRNLWDIDRLLREFDSDDFRRTLDARARRHQLAGPVARALRLAHRLYGTPAGAGRARLSDRLFEARLLARNGWGQERRKLIRFFFYVRSHWLRMPPLMLARHLWIKATR
;
A
#
# COMPACT_ATOMS: atom_id res chain seq x y z
N MET A 1 14.57 22.32 8.21
CA MET A 1 14.21 20.88 8.36
C MET A 1 13.96 20.27 6.99
N LYS A 2 14.21 18.97 6.77
CA LYS A 2 13.99 18.35 5.44
C LYS A 2 12.48 18.25 5.16
N ALA A 3 12.05 18.51 3.93
CA ALA A 3 10.65 18.65 3.55
C ALA A 3 9.76 17.43 3.91
N ALA A 4 10.26 16.19 3.74
CA ALA A 4 9.51 15.00 4.16
C ALA A 4 9.29 14.92 5.68
N GLY A 5 10.24 15.39 6.49
CA GLY A 5 10.10 15.44 7.95
C GLY A 5 9.21 16.59 8.43
N LEU A 6 9.05 17.64 7.61
CA LEU A 6 8.02 18.66 7.81
C LEU A 6 6.64 18.09 7.47
N LEU A 7 6.52 17.38 6.35
CA LEU A 7 5.29 16.70 5.94
C LEU A 7 4.80 15.72 7.01
N ALA A 8 5.67 14.87 7.55
CA ALA A 8 5.28 13.91 8.57
C ALA A 8 4.69 14.59 9.82
N ARG A 9 5.31 15.68 10.28
CA ARG A 9 4.81 16.49 11.40
C ARG A 9 3.53 17.23 11.08
N ALA A 10 3.43 17.82 9.90
CA ALA A 10 2.23 18.51 9.45
C ALA A 10 1.01 17.56 9.36
N LEU A 11 1.23 16.29 9.04
CA LEU A 11 0.18 15.26 9.05
C LEU A 11 -0.24 14.86 10.47
N SER A 12 0.72 14.61 11.36
CA SER A 12 0.43 14.18 12.73
C SER A 12 -0.12 15.30 13.61
N ASP A 13 0.48 16.47 13.55
CA ASP A 13 0.12 17.67 14.31
C ASP A 13 -0.12 18.86 13.36
N PRO A 14 -1.29 18.90 12.69
CA PRO A 14 -1.59 19.93 11.72
C PRO A 14 -1.79 21.31 12.35
N HIS A 15 -2.02 21.46 13.65
CA HIS A 15 -2.21 22.79 14.27
C HIS A 15 -0.97 23.30 14.98
N GLY A 16 -0.15 22.43 15.59
CA GLY A 16 1.08 22.80 16.28
C GLY A 16 2.32 22.89 15.38
N THR A 17 2.29 22.34 14.17
CA THR A 17 3.42 22.45 13.23
C THR A 17 3.49 23.83 12.59
N ALA A 18 4.54 24.61 12.89
CA ALA A 18 4.86 25.85 12.16
C ALA A 18 5.32 25.53 10.73
N ILE A 19 4.73 26.22 9.74
CA ILE A 19 5.01 26.02 8.31
C ILE A 19 5.46 27.34 7.70
N GLU A 20 6.77 27.47 7.51
CA GLU A 20 7.39 28.63 6.84
C GLU A 20 7.46 28.42 5.32
N ASP A 21 7.86 27.21 4.89
CA ASP A 21 8.04 26.86 3.48
C ASP A 21 6.90 25.96 2.98
N TRP A 22 5.81 26.59 2.56
CA TRP A 22 4.66 25.92 1.96
C TRP A 22 4.99 25.21 0.65
N ASN A 23 5.92 25.75 -0.15
CA ASN A 23 6.31 25.13 -1.42
C ASN A 23 7.00 23.80 -1.18
N ALA A 24 7.90 23.73 -0.19
CA ALA A 24 8.56 22.49 0.19
C ALA A 24 7.58 21.45 0.72
N LEU A 25 6.65 21.86 1.59
CA LEU A 25 5.63 20.98 2.12
C LEU A 25 4.73 20.40 1.01
N ILE A 26 4.20 21.26 0.14
CA ILE A 26 3.30 20.86 -0.96
C ILE A 26 4.03 19.97 -1.97
N SER A 27 5.29 20.31 -2.31
CA SER A 27 6.09 19.52 -3.25
C SER A 27 6.40 18.12 -2.69
N ALA A 28 6.74 18.03 -1.40
CA ALA A 28 6.93 16.74 -0.73
C ALA A 28 5.61 15.95 -0.66
N ALA A 29 4.50 16.60 -0.32
CA ALA A 29 3.19 15.96 -0.23
C ALA A 29 2.73 15.39 -1.58
N ARG A 30 2.94 16.11 -2.68
CA ARG A 30 2.66 15.60 -4.03
C ARG A 30 3.56 14.43 -4.40
N ALA A 31 4.87 14.56 -4.15
CA ALA A 31 5.84 13.53 -4.50
C ALA A 31 5.64 12.21 -3.72
N GLU A 32 5.09 12.28 -2.51
CA GLU A 32 4.72 11.11 -1.70
C GLU A 32 3.23 10.73 -1.85
N GLN A 33 2.48 11.36 -2.78
CA GLN A 33 1.04 11.13 -2.96
C GLN A 33 0.20 11.27 -1.67
N LEU A 34 0.59 12.23 -0.83
CA LEU A 34 -0.04 12.58 0.46
C LEU A 34 -0.72 13.95 0.44
N ILE A 35 -0.78 14.64 -0.71
CA ILE A 35 -1.36 15.99 -0.80
C ILE A 35 -2.85 16.02 -0.40
N GLY A 36 -3.61 14.99 -0.78
CA GLY A 36 -5.02 14.85 -0.37
C GLY A 36 -5.15 14.66 1.14
N SER A 37 -4.43 13.70 1.72
CA SER A 37 -4.44 13.46 3.17
C SER A 37 -3.96 14.68 3.95
N LEU A 38 -2.94 15.39 3.48
CA LEU A 38 -2.50 16.66 4.08
C LEU A 38 -3.60 17.72 4.02
N ALA A 39 -4.28 17.87 2.88
CA ALA A 39 -5.37 18.82 2.72
C ALA A 39 -6.56 18.51 3.64
N CYS A 40 -6.90 17.24 3.85
CA CYS A 40 -7.90 16.83 4.85
C CYS A 40 -7.43 17.12 6.27
N ARG A 41 -6.18 16.81 6.62
CA ARG A 41 -5.62 17.06 7.95
C ARG A 41 -5.52 18.55 8.31
N MET A 42 -5.38 19.42 7.31
CA MET A 42 -5.30 20.88 7.48
C MET A 42 -6.66 21.58 7.45
N GLU A 43 -7.77 20.84 7.43
CA GLU A 43 -9.11 21.42 7.50
C GLU A 43 -9.28 22.25 8.79
N GLY A 44 -9.93 23.41 8.67
CA GLY A 44 -10.09 24.37 9.77
C GLY A 44 -8.83 25.17 10.14
N ARG A 45 -7.65 24.86 9.59
CA ARG A 45 -6.44 25.68 9.79
C ARG A 45 -6.41 26.87 8.84
N ALA A 46 -6.11 28.06 9.36
CA ALA A 46 -5.79 29.21 8.54
C ALA A 46 -4.50 28.98 7.74
N VAL A 47 -4.59 29.06 6.42
CA VAL A 47 -3.47 28.91 5.48
C VAL A 47 -3.50 30.03 4.43
N PRO A 48 -2.37 30.35 3.76
CA PRO A 48 -2.36 31.37 2.70
C PRO A 48 -3.39 31.06 1.60
N PRO A 49 -4.04 32.06 0.97
CA PRO A 49 -5.10 31.83 -0.02
C PRO A 49 -4.72 30.90 -1.18
N ARG A 50 -3.48 31.00 -1.68
CA ARG A 50 -2.97 30.10 -2.73
C ARG A 50 -2.85 28.65 -2.25
N VAL A 51 -2.49 28.44 -1.00
CA VAL A 51 -2.41 27.10 -0.38
C VAL A 51 -3.81 26.53 -0.18
N ALA A 52 -4.76 27.35 0.28
CA ALA A 52 -6.16 26.94 0.42
C ALA A 52 -6.71 26.40 -0.90
N ALA A 53 -6.52 27.13 -2.01
CA ALA A 53 -6.95 26.70 -3.35
C ALA A 53 -6.31 25.36 -3.79
N ILE A 54 -5.03 25.13 -3.46
CA ILE A 54 -4.35 23.85 -3.73
C ILE A 54 -4.96 22.71 -2.91
N PHE A 55 -5.26 22.96 -1.62
CA PHE A 55 -5.89 21.97 -0.75
C PHE A 55 -7.32 21.66 -1.17
N ASP A 56 -8.10 22.66 -1.58
CA ASP A 56 -9.44 22.47 -2.16
C ASP A 56 -9.40 21.60 -3.42
N ALA A 57 -8.43 21.86 -4.31
CA ALA A 57 -8.23 21.03 -5.50
C ALA A 57 -7.84 19.59 -5.13
N ALA A 58 -6.94 19.42 -4.16
CA ALA A 58 -6.49 18.10 -3.70
C ALA A 58 -7.61 17.28 -3.04
N ARG A 59 -8.48 17.92 -2.24
CA ARG A 59 -9.66 17.27 -1.66
C ARG A 59 -10.65 16.82 -2.73
N ARG A 60 -10.96 17.69 -3.71
CA ARG A 60 -11.84 17.34 -4.83
C ARG A 60 -11.28 16.20 -5.68
N ASP A 61 -9.98 16.22 -5.96
CA ASP A 61 -9.32 15.15 -6.71
C ASP A 61 -9.35 13.81 -5.94
N SER A 62 -9.09 13.84 -4.63
CA SER A 62 -9.18 12.66 -3.77
C SER A 62 -10.60 12.09 -3.70
N ALA A 63 -11.62 12.95 -3.63
CA ALA A 63 -13.02 12.54 -3.66
C ALA A 63 -13.40 11.88 -4.99
N ARG A 64 -12.92 12.43 -6.12
CA ARG A 64 -13.10 11.82 -7.45
C ARG A 64 -12.42 10.45 -7.53
N GLN A 65 -11.19 10.33 -7.04
CA GLN A 65 -10.45 9.06 -7.03
C GLN A 65 -11.12 8.01 -6.14
N ARG A 66 -11.71 8.42 -5.00
CA ARG A 66 -12.55 7.53 -4.17
C ARG A 66 -13.72 6.99 -4.98
N THR A 67 -14.49 7.85 -5.64
CA THR A 67 -15.64 7.41 -6.46
C THR A 67 -15.20 6.43 -7.54
N GLN A 68 -14.09 6.71 -8.21
CA GLN A 68 -13.52 5.82 -9.23
C GLN A 68 -13.06 4.47 -8.67
N ALA A 69 -12.38 4.46 -7.52
CA ALA A 69 -11.93 3.22 -6.89
C ALA A 69 -13.11 2.33 -6.47
N LEU A 70 -14.17 2.92 -5.90
CA LEU A 70 -15.39 2.20 -5.53
C LEU A 70 -16.17 1.70 -6.76
N TRP A 71 -16.16 2.48 -7.85
CA TRP A 71 -16.72 2.05 -9.12
C TRP A 71 -15.99 0.82 -9.69
N GLU A 72 -14.65 0.85 -9.74
CA GLU A 72 -13.88 -0.30 -10.24
C GLU A 72 -14.07 -1.53 -9.35
N ALA A 73 -14.15 -1.36 -8.02
CA ALA A 73 -14.49 -2.45 -7.11
C ALA A 73 -15.85 -3.07 -7.43
N GLU A 74 -16.87 -2.25 -7.71
CA GLU A 74 -18.21 -2.72 -8.11
C GLU A 74 -18.19 -3.42 -9.47
N MET A 75 -17.42 -2.94 -10.44
CA MET A 75 -17.28 -3.60 -11.75
C MET A 75 -16.61 -4.97 -11.61
N ALA A 76 -15.53 -5.06 -10.82
CA ALA A 76 -14.88 -6.34 -10.52
C ALA A 76 -15.84 -7.29 -9.79
N ARG A 77 -16.62 -6.79 -8.82
CA ARG A 77 -17.65 -7.58 -8.14
C ARG A 77 -18.64 -8.19 -9.12
N ARG A 78 -19.16 -7.40 -10.07
CA ARG A 78 -20.13 -7.88 -11.09
C ARG A 78 -19.52 -8.93 -12.00
N ALA A 79 -18.28 -8.70 -12.47
CA ALA A 79 -17.57 -9.65 -13.32
C ALA A 79 -17.35 -11.00 -12.62
N LEU A 80 -17.08 -10.97 -11.32
CA LEU A 80 -16.74 -12.17 -10.54
C LEU A 80 -17.93 -12.82 -9.82
N ALA A 81 -19.08 -12.15 -9.75
CA ALA A 81 -20.27 -12.65 -9.06
C ALA A 81 -20.70 -14.08 -9.48
N PRO A 82 -20.68 -14.47 -10.77
CA PRO A 82 -21.06 -15.82 -11.19
C PRO A 82 -20.16 -16.94 -10.63
N LEU A 83 -18.92 -16.62 -10.23
CA LEU A 83 -17.98 -17.60 -9.71
C LEU A 83 -18.26 -17.99 -8.25
N GLY A 84 -19.01 -17.16 -7.50
CA GLY A 84 -19.32 -17.41 -6.10
C GLY A 84 -18.08 -17.43 -5.16
N VAL A 85 -16.94 -16.91 -5.62
CA VAL A 85 -15.69 -16.86 -4.83
C VAL A 85 -15.61 -15.58 -4.00
N PRO A 86 -14.95 -15.62 -2.83
CA PRO A 86 -14.72 -14.40 -2.06
C PRO A 86 -13.76 -13.47 -2.80
N VAL A 87 -14.15 -12.20 -2.94
CA VAL A 87 -13.32 -11.12 -3.51
C VAL A 87 -12.96 -10.16 -2.39
N ILE A 88 -11.71 -10.22 -1.93
CA ILE A 88 -11.22 -9.41 -0.82
C ILE A 88 -10.50 -8.18 -1.38
N LEU A 89 -11.05 -6.99 -1.16
CA LEU A 89 -10.40 -5.73 -1.48
C LEU A 89 -9.15 -5.53 -0.63
N LEU A 90 -8.10 -5.00 -1.25
CA LEU A 90 -6.85 -4.64 -0.58
C LEU A 90 -6.55 -3.13 -0.68
N LYS A 91 -5.55 -2.71 0.09
CA LYS A 91 -4.95 -1.35 0.09
C LYS A 91 -6.01 -0.23 0.13
N GLY A 92 -5.81 0.84 -0.65
CA GLY A 92 -6.60 2.06 -0.58
C GLY A 92 -8.09 1.83 -0.90
N THR A 93 -8.40 0.94 -1.84
CA THR A 93 -9.80 0.63 -2.18
C THR A 93 -10.51 -0.06 -1.02
N ALA A 94 -9.84 -0.97 -0.31
CA ALA A 94 -10.39 -1.58 0.90
C ALA A 94 -10.72 -0.53 1.97
N PHE A 95 -9.84 0.46 2.17
CA PHE A 95 -10.06 1.50 3.17
C PHE A 95 -11.24 2.39 2.80
N HIS A 96 -11.37 2.76 1.53
CA HIS A 96 -12.52 3.52 1.04
C HIS A 96 -13.84 2.75 1.16
N ALA A 97 -13.82 1.45 0.84
CA ALA A 97 -15.01 0.60 0.87
C ALA A 97 -15.47 0.29 2.31
N ALA A 98 -14.53 0.14 3.25
CA ALA A 98 -14.81 -0.06 4.67
C ALA A 98 -15.02 1.25 5.45
N GLY A 99 -14.88 2.42 4.81
CA GLY A 99 -15.10 3.72 5.47
C GLY A 99 -14.07 4.11 6.52
N LEU A 100 -12.83 3.60 6.41
CA LEU A 100 -11.78 3.76 7.42
C LEU A 100 -11.14 5.16 7.40
N GLU A 101 -10.56 5.60 8.52
CA GLU A 101 -9.83 6.88 8.62
C GLU A 101 -8.65 6.95 7.64
N ALA A 102 -8.02 5.81 7.35
CA ALA A 102 -6.94 5.71 6.37
C ALA A 102 -7.36 6.11 4.93
N SER A 103 -8.67 6.20 4.66
CA SER A 103 -9.21 6.61 3.36
C SER A 103 -9.18 8.14 3.14
N ALA A 104 -9.08 8.94 4.20
CA ALA A 104 -9.19 10.40 4.12
C ALA A 104 -8.09 11.03 3.24
N GLY A 105 -8.50 11.56 2.09
CA GLY A 105 -7.61 12.17 1.10
C GLY A 105 -6.63 11.17 0.44
N ARG A 106 -6.88 9.87 0.57
CA ARG A 106 -6.01 8.81 0.07
C ARG A 106 -6.24 8.60 -1.43
N SER A 107 -5.17 8.83 -2.21
CA SER A 107 -5.18 8.54 -3.64
C SER A 107 -5.26 7.03 -3.92
N VAL A 108 -5.85 6.59 -5.02
CA VAL A 108 -5.85 5.17 -5.42
C VAL A 108 -5.45 5.09 -6.89
N GLY A 109 -4.46 4.25 -7.20
CA GLY A 109 -4.01 3.99 -8.57
C GLY A 109 -4.75 2.81 -9.15
N ASP A 110 -4.50 1.63 -8.57
CA ASP A 110 -4.92 0.34 -9.10
C ASP A 110 -5.94 -0.32 -8.15
N LEU A 111 -6.77 -1.21 -8.68
CA LEU A 111 -7.65 -2.06 -7.88
C LEU A 111 -6.89 -3.34 -7.49
N ASP A 112 -6.50 -3.45 -6.23
CA ASP A 112 -5.92 -4.69 -5.69
C ASP A 112 -7.02 -5.57 -5.06
N ILE A 113 -7.11 -6.83 -5.51
CA ILE A 113 -7.99 -7.85 -4.91
C ILE A 113 -7.20 -9.10 -4.51
N LEU A 114 -7.63 -9.79 -3.45
CA LEU A 114 -7.18 -11.12 -3.07
C LEU A 114 -8.31 -12.12 -3.30
N VAL A 115 -7.99 -13.25 -3.94
CA VAL A 115 -8.92 -14.36 -4.22
C VAL A 115 -8.26 -15.70 -3.84
N PRO A 116 -9.04 -16.79 -3.66
CA PRO A 116 -8.48 -18.12 -3.48
C PRO A 116 -7.59 -18.53 -4.65
N ARG A 117 -6.44 -19.15 -4.37
CA ARG A 117 -5.43 -19.50 -5.39
C ARG A 117 -5.99 -20.43 -6.46
N GLU A 118 -6.81 -21.38 -6.05
CA GLU A 118 -7.51 -22.35 -6.89
C GLU A 118 -8.52 -21.71 -7.85
N SER A 119 -8.93 -20.45 -7.59
CA SER A 119 -9.87 -19.72 -8.43
C SER A 119 -9.20 -18.79 -9.45
N LEU A 120 -7.87 -18.65 -9.43
CA LEU A 120 -7.15 -17.68 -10.25
C LEU A 120 -7.48 -17.77 -11.74
N ASP A 121 -7.47 -18.98 -12.32
CA ASP A 121 -7.72 -19.16 -13.76
C ASP A 121 -9.17 -18.79 -14.12
N ALA A 122 -10.14 -19.12 -13.26
CA ALA A 122 -11.54 -18.75 -13.46
C ALA A 122 -11.77 -17.24 -13.29
N VAL A 123 -11.11 -16.62 -12.31
CA VAL A 123 -11.14 -15.16 -12.08
C VAL A 123 -10.54 -14.41 -13.26
N GLU A 124 -9.38 -14.85 -13.76
CA GLU A 124 -8.74 -14.27 -14.94
C GLU A 124 -9.64 -14.36 -16.16
N ALA A 125 -10.21 -15.54 -16.44
CA ALA A 125 -11.13 -15.74 -17.55
C ALA A 125 -12.37 -14.85 -17.46
N ALA A 126 -12.95 -14.70 -16.27
CA ALA A 126 -14.10 -13.84 -16.03
C ALA A 126 -13.78 -12.35 -16.24
N LEU A 127 -12.61 -11.89 -15.79
CA LEU A 127 -12.15 -10.52 -16.02
C LEU A 127 -11.91 -10.25 -17.51
N LEU A 128 -11.24 -11.18 -18.22
CA LEU A 128 -11.02 -11.05 -19.67
C LEU A 128 -12.34 -10.99 -20.43
N ALA A 129 -13.31 -11.85 -20.08
CA ALA A 129 -14.65 -11.83 -20.66
C ALA A 129 -15.41 -10.53 -20.38
N ALA A 130 -15.11 -9.85 -19.26
CA ALA A 130 -15.72 -8.60 -18.85
C ALA A 130 -14.99 -7.34 -19.37
N GLY A 131 -14.00 -7.48 -20.27
CA GLY A 131 -13.35 -6.37 -20.96
C GLY A 131 -12.00 -5.92 -20.39
N TRP A 132 -11.43 -6.67 -19.44
CA TRP A 132 -10.02 -6.54 -19.10
C TRP A 132 -9.13 -7.22 -20.13
N GLU A 133 -7.89 -6.76 -20.25
CA GLU A 133 -6.85 -7.31 -21.12
C GLU A 133 -5.50 -7.29 -20.41
N HIS A 134 -4.58 -8.15 -20.83
CA HIS A 134 -3.21 -8.14 -20.31
C HIS A 134 -2.49 -6.87 -20.75
N VAL A 135 -1.86 -6.15 -19.81
CA VAL A 135 -1.10 -4.91 -20.10
C VAL A 135 0.08 -5.14 -21.04
N LYS A 136 0.59 -6.37 -21.11
CA LYS A 136 1.66 -6.80 -22.03
C LYS A 136 1.27 -8.12 -22.67
N ASP A 137 1.83 -8.41 -23.83
CA ASP A 137 1.84 -9.76 -24.40
C ASP A 137 2.53 -10.72 -23.41
N THR A 138 1.74 -11.35 -22.54
CA THR A 138 2.16 -12.31 -21.52
C THR A 138 2.47 -13.67 -22.16
N LYS A 139 3.22 -13.69 -23.26
CA LYS A 139 3.62 -14.95 -23.92
C LYS A 139 4.97 -15.43 -23.39
N GLY A 140 5.01 -16.67 -22.91
CA GLY A 140 6.25 -17.38 -22.56
C GLY A 140 6.76 -17.14 -21.13
N TYR A 141 8.02 -16.71 -20.99
CA TYR A 141 8.74 -16.66 -19.71
C TYR A 141 8.10 -15.73 -18.66
N ASP A 142 7.51 -14.61 -19.07
CA ASP A 142 6.97 -13.62 -18.14
C ASP A 142 5.69 -14.12 -17.46
N ASP A 143 4.75 -14.75 -18.18
CA ASP A 143 3.56 -15.38 -17.58
C ASP A 143 3.94 -16.50 -16.61
N GLY A 144 4.83 -17.40 -17.04
CA GLY A 144 5.34 -18.46 -16.17
C GLY A 144 6.15 -17.94 -14.98
N TYR A 145 6.73 -16.75 -15.05
CA TYR A 145 7.39 -16.09 -13.92
C TYR A 145 6.35 -15.56 -12.92
N TYR A 146 5.30 -14.88 -13.38
CA TYR A 146 4.24 -14.38 -12.50
C TYR A 146 3.52 -15.54 -11.80
N ARG A 147 3.01 -16.51 -12.56
CA ARG A 147 2.22 -17.62 -12.00
C ARG A 147 3.01 -18.49 -11.01
N ARG A 148 4.31 -18.70 -11.25
CA ARG A 148 5.13 -19.55 -10.37
C ARG A 148 5.69 -18.81 -9.17
N TRP A 149 6.03 -17.53 -9.34
CA TRP A 149 6.90 -16.86 -8.38
C TRP A 149 6.33 -15.57 -7.82
N MET A 150 5.34 -14.95 -8.46
CA MET A 150 4.66 -13.77 -7.92
C MET A 150 3.42 -14.17 -7.11
N HIS A 151 2.95 -13.22 -6.30
CA HIS A 151 1.78 -13.36 -5.43
C HIS A 151 0.49 -12.91 -6.11
N GLU A 152 0.59 -12.51 -7.37
CA GLU A 152 -0.47 -11.95 -8.20
C GLU A 152 -0.33 -12.44 -9.64
N LEU A 153 -1.43 -12.36 -10.39
CA LEU A 153 -1.43 -12.52 -11.85
C LEU A 153 -0.65 -11.36 -12.50
N PRO A 154 -0.21 -11.52 -13.77
CA PRO A 154 0.21 -10.37 -14.55
C PRO A 154 -0.87 -9.28 -14.53
N PRO A 155 -0.48 -7.99 -14.44
CA PRO A 155 -1.45 -6.91 -14.30
C PRO A 155 -2.39 -6.87 -15.50
N LEU A 156 -3.67 -6.68 -15.22
CA LEU A 156 -4.73 -6.51 -16.22
C LEU A 156 -5.19 -5.06 -16.25
N ILE A 157 -5.65 -4.59 -17.41
CA ILE A 157 -6.23 -3.27 -17.60
C ILE A 157 -7.57 -3.35 -18.29
N HIS A 158 -8.57 -2.57 -17.87
CA HIS A 158 -9.84 -2.51 -18.57
C HIS A 158 -9.73 -1.63 -19.82
N ARG A 159 -10.01 -2.20 -21.00
CA ARG A 159 -9.83 -1.55 -22.30
C ARG A 159 -10.49 -0.17 -22.40
N ASP A 160 -11.73 -0.06 -21.89
CA ASP A 160 -12.51 1.18 -22.06
C ASP A 160 -12.37 2.15 -20.88
N ARG A 161 -11.93 1.69 -19.70
CA ARG A 161 -11.88 2.51 -18.46
C ARG A 161 -10.47 2.97 -18.12
N ASP A 162 -9.45 2.39 -18.76
CA ASP A 162 -8.04 2.65 -18.49
C ASP A 162 -7.72 2.49 -17.00
N ARG A 163 -8.15 1.36 -16.44
CA ARG A 163 -8.00 1.02 -15.01
C ARG A 163 -7.38 -0.33 -14.82
N MET A 164 -6.32 -0.36 -14.03
CA MET A 164 -5.59 -1.57 -13.70
C MET A 164 -6.26 -2.33 -12.56
N ILE A 165 -6.18 -3.66 -12.64
CA ILE A 165 -6.54 -4.56 -11.57
C ILE A 165 -5.40 -5.55 -11.34
N ASP A 166 -4.99 -5.68 -10.08
CA ASP A 166 -4.01 -6.65 -9.62
C ASP A 166 -4.74 -7.74 -8.84
N VAL A 167 -4.64 -8.98 -9.32
CA VAL A 167 -5.34 -10.15 -8.75
C VAL A 167 -4.35 -11.00 -7.96
N HIS A 168 -4.41 -10.88 -6.64
CA HIS A 168 -3.54 -11.55 -5.68
C HIS A 168 -4.12 -12.91 -5.26
N HIS A 169 -3.23 -13.87 -4.97
CA HIS A 169 -3.57 -15.13 -4.28
C HIS A 169 -2.88 -15.28 -2.91
N THR A 170 -1.98 -14.36 -2.59
CA THR A 170 -1.36 -14.19 -1.27
C THR A 170 -0.79 -12.76 -1.18
N ILE A 171 -0.20 -12.37 -0.04
CA ILE A 171 0.29 -11.00 0.19
C ILE A 171 1.82 -10.84 0.05
N LEU A 172 2.54 -11.94 -0.19
CA LEU A 172 3.97 -11.93 -0.50
C LEU A 172 4.30 -13.01 -1.54
N PRO A 173 5.28 -12.79 -2.43
CA PRO A 173 5.73 -13.82 -3.36
C PRO A 173 5.98 -15.16 -2.66
N PRO A 174 5.56 -16.31 -3.22
CA PRO A 174 5.86 -17.63 -2.64
C PRO A 174 7.36 -17.91 -2.44
N THR A 175 8.22 -17.16 -3.12
CA THR A 175 9.68 -17.21 -3.01
C THR A 175 10.25 -16.35 -1.87
N ALA A 176 9.43 -15.52 -1.23
CA ALA A 176 9.83 -14.73 -0.07
C ALA A 176 10.09 -15.64 1.14
N ARG A 177 10.93 -15.19 2.08
CA ARG A 177 11.22 -15.98 3.30
C ARG A 177 10.01 -16.11 4.22
N PRO A 178 9.25 -15.03 4.54
CA PRO A 178 7.99 -15.19 5.24
C PRO A 178 6.99 -15.88 4.32
N SER A 179 6.22 -16.81 4.87
CA SER A 179 5.12 -17.47 4.16
C SER A 179 3.78 -17.09 4.80
N PRO A 180 3.09 -16.04 4.28
CA PRO A 180 1.78 -15.68 4.76
C PRO A 180 0.75 -16.78 4.51
N ASP A 181 -0.01 -17.13 5.54
CA ASP A 181 -1.16 -18.02 5.45
C ASP A 181 -2.34 -17.33 4.71
N ALA A 182 -2.40 -17.48 3.39
CA ALA A 182 -3.45 -16.90 2.54
C ALA A 182 -4.84 -17.46 2.86
N GLY A 183 -4.93 -18.75 3.21
CA GLY A 183 -6.18 -19.38 3.62
C GLY A 183 -6.78 -18.69 4.84
N ALA A 184 -5.95 -18.37 5.84
CA ALA A 184 -6.40 -17.62 7.02
C ALA A 184 -6.77 -16.16 6.73
N LEU A 185 -6.08 -15.50 5.79
CA LEU A 185 -6.45 -14.14 5.35
C LEU A 185 -7.85 -14.12 4.72
N ILE A 186 -8.15 -15.14 3.91
CA ILE A 186 -9.44 -15.29 3.24
C ILE A 186 -10.51 -15.71 4.24
N ALA A 187 -10.24 -16.72 5.08
CA ALA A 187 -11.20 -17.24 6.05
C ALA A 187 -11.64 -16.17 7.06
N ASP A 188 -10.70 -15.36 7.55
CA ASP A 188 -10.97 -14.32 8.57
C ASP A 188 -11.30 -12.95 7.96
N SER A 189 -11.47 -12.88 6.63
CA SER A 189 -11.87 -11.64 5.97
C SER A 189 -13.28 -11.20 6.40
N VAL A 190 -13.54 -9.90 6.40
CA VAL A 190 -14.80 -9.30 6.84
C VAL A 190 -15.65 -8.95 5.61
N ALA A 191 -16.93 -9.33 5.63
CA ALA A 191 -17.85 -9.02 4.56
C ALA A 191 -18.32 -7.55 4.62
N LEU A 192 -18.45 -6.93 3.45
CA LEU A 192 -19.10 -5.64 3.24
C LEU A 192 -20.55 -5.87 2.78
N GLU A 193 -21.40 -4.85 2.92
CA GLU A 193 -22.83 -4.92 2.57
C GLU A 193 -23.08 -5.31 1.10
N ASN A 194 -22.19 -4.94 0.20
CA ASN A 194 -22.31 -5.24 -1.23
C ASN A 194 -21.80 -6.64 -1.62
N GLY A 195 -21.36 -7.47 -0.66
CA GLY A 195 -20.86 -8.83 -0.89
C GLY A 195 -19.36 -8.91 -1.22
N LEU A 196 -18.68 -7.77 -1.41
CA LEU A 196 -17.22 -7.73 -1.37
C LEU A 196 -16.74 -7.95 0.06
N ARG A 197 -15.44 -8.19 0.22
CA ARG A 197 -14.82 -8.40 1.52
C ARG A 197 -13.60 -7.51 1.69
N THR A 198 -13.13 -7.33 2.91
CA THR A 198 -11.81 -6.75 3.20
C THR A 198 -11.05 -7.69 4.14
N LEU A 199 -9.73 -7.53 4.25
CA LEU A 199 -8.98 -8.22 5.30
C LEU A 199 -9.53 -7.86 6.69
N SER A 200 -9.30 -8.72 7.67
CA SER A 200 -9.55 -8.37 9.08
C SER A 200 -8.73 -7.12 9.47
N PRO A 201 -9.17 -6.33 10.46
CA PRO A 201 -8.44 -5.15 10.91
C PRO A 201 -6.94 -5.41 11.20
N ALA A 202 -6.61 -6.52 11.86
CA ALA A 202 -5.23 -6.88 12.14
C ALA A 202 -4.47 -7.25 10.85
N ASP A 203 -5.10 -7.98 9.95
CA ASP A 203 -4.49 -8.40 8.69
C ASP A 203 -4.29 -7.26 7.70
N MET A 204 -5.11 -6.20 7.74
CA MET A 204 -4.86 -4.97 6.99
C MET A 204 -3.50 -4.37 7.36
N ILE A 205 -3.17 -4.34 8.65
CA ILE A 205 -1.88 -3.83 9.13
C ILE A 205 -0.74 -4.79 8.80
N VAL A 206 -0.95 -6.11 8.94
CA VAL A 206 0.04 -7.13 8.55
C VAL A 206 0.36 -7.02 7.06
N HIS A 207 -0.65 -6.91 6.20
CA HIS A 207 -0.50 -6.73 4.76
C HIS A 207 0.21 -5.41 4.43
N ALA A 208 -0.21 -4.29 5.02
CA ALA A 208 0.44 -2.99 4.79
C ALA A 208 1.93 -3.01 5.22
N ALA A 209 2.25 -3.67 6.34
CA ALA A 209 3.61 -3.84 6.81
C ALA A 209 4.43 -4.79 5.93
N ALA A 210 3.83 -5.86 5.40
CA ALA A 210 4.46 -6.76 4.44
C ALA A 210 4.82 -6.01 3.15
N HIS A 211 3.86 -5.32 2.55
CA HIS A 211 4.06 -4.52 1.35
C HIS A 211 5.17 -3.48 1.55
N LEU A 212 5.20 -2.79 2.69
CA LEU A 212 6.21 -1.77 2.96
C LEU A 212 7.61 -2.34 3.26
N PHE A 213 7.73 -3.39 4.09
CA PHE A 213 9.01 -3.81 4.65
C PHE A 213 9.52 -5.18 4.20
N ALA A 214 8.65 -6.05 3.71
CA ALA A 214 8.98 -7.42 3.30
C ALA A 214 8.97 -7.62 1.77
N ASP A 215 8.40 -6.69 1.00
CA ASP A 215 8.40 -6.74 -0.46
C ASP A 215 8.92 -5.44 -1.11
N GLY A 216 8.55 -4.28 -0.57
CA GLY A 216 8.84 -2.98 -1.16
C GLY A 216 10.29 -2.48 -1.01
N ASP A 217 10.65 -1.53 -1.89
CA ASP A 217 11.89 -0.73 -1.88
C ASP A 217 11.74 0.61 -1.10
N LEU A 218 10.61 0.76 -0.41
CA LEU A 218 10.16 1.97 0.31
C LEU A 218 9.89 3.19 -0.59
N ALA A 219 9.73 3.04 -1.91
CA ALA A 219 9.16 4.08 -2.74
C ALA A 219 7.69 4.34 -2.34
N GLY A 220 7.30 5.62 -2.20
CA GLY A 220 6.00 5.98 -1.61
C GLY A 220 5.81 5.51 -0.17
N GLY A 221 6.90 5.14 0.52
CA GLY A 221 6.84 4.49 1.82
C GLY A 221 6.27 5.40 2.92
N LEU A 222 6.36 6.72 2.77
CA LEU A 222 5.79 7.67 3.73
C LEU A 222 4.25 7.58 3.74
N ARG A 223 3.64 7.45 2.55
CA ARG A 223 2.21 7.22 2.37
C ARG A 223 1.76 5.89 2.95
N ASN A 224 2.45 4.81 2.61
CA ASN A 224 2.14 3.49 3.15
C ASN A 224 2.25 3.45 4.69
N LEU A 225 3.23 4.15 5.27
CA LEU A 225 3.35 4.24 6.73
C LEU A 225 2.26 5.14 7.35
N TRP A 226 1.79 6.16 6.64
CA TRP A 226 0.65 6.98 7.06
C TRP A 226 -0.63 6.14 7.12
N ASP A 227 -0.89 5.30 6.11
CA ASP A 227 -2.01 4.36 6.11
C ASP A 227 -1.96 3.48 7.38
N ILE A 228 -0.77 2.95 7.72
CA ILE A 228 -0.57 2.16 8.95
C ILE A 228 -0.83 2.97 10.22
N ASP A 229 -0.35 4.21 10.31
CA ASP A 229 -0.61 5.08 11.47
C ASP A 229 -2.12 5.33 11.67
N ARG A 230 -2.87 5.57 10.59
CA ARG A 230 -4.32 5.76 10.65
C ARG A 230 -5.03 4.50 11.14
N LEU A 231 -4.74 3.35 10.54
CA LEU A 231 -5.32 2.07 10.94
C LEU A 231 -5.00 1.71 12.40
N LEU A 232 -3.78 1.97 12.85
CA LEU A 232 -3.36 1.71 14.23
C LEU A 232 -4.13 2.55 15.24
N ARG A 233 -4.45 3.81 14.91
CA ARG A 233 -5.19 4.71 15.79
C ARG A 233 -6.67 4.36 15.83
N GLU A 234 -7.23 4.02 14.68
CA GLU A 234 -8.66 3.70 14.53
C GLU A 234 -9.05 2.41 15.28
N PHE A 235 -8.22 1.37 15.22
CA PHE A 235 -8.53 0.08 15.85
C PHE A 235 -7.96 -0.09 17.26
N ASP A 236 -7.28 0.91 17.82
CA ASP A 236 -6.45 0.74 19.02
C ASP A 236 -7.26 0.26 20.24
N SER A 237 -6.99 -0.96 20.66
CA SER A 237 -7.48 -1.54 21.91
C SER A 237 -6.52 -2.63 22.37
N ASP A 238 -6.56 -3.01 23.65
CA ASP A 238 -5.67 -4.07 24.15
C ASP A 238 -5.95 -5.42 23.49
N ASP A 239 -7.20 -5.69 23.13
CA ASP A 239 -7.57 -6.90 22.41
C ASP A 239 -7.08 -6.89 20.96
N PHE A 240 -7.24 -5.75 20.29
CA PHE A 240 -6.71 -5.55 18.95
C PHE A 240 -5.19 -5.74 18.91
N ARG A 241 -4.45 -5.19 19.89
CA ARG A 241 -2.97 -5.32 19.96
C ARG A 241 -2.54 -6.78 20.12
N ARG A 242 -3.23 -7.56 20.96
CA ARG A 242 -2.98 -9.00 21.11
C ARG A 242 -3.27 -9.74 19.80
N THR A 243 -4.40 -9.43 19.16
CA THR A 243 -4.78 -10.01 17.87
C THR A 243 -3.76 -9.67 16.79
N LEU A 244 -3.28 -8.43 16.71
CA LEU A 244 -2.26 -8.00 15.77
C LEU A 244 -0.94 -8.76 15.96
N ASP A 245 -0.46 -8.96 17.20
CA ASP A 245 0.74 -9.77 17.45
C ASP A 245 0.53 -11.23 17.02
N ALA A 246 -0.61 -11.82 17.36
CA ALA A 246 -0.95 -13.19 16.99
C ALA A 246 -1.01 -13.37 15.45
N ARG A 247 -1.70 -12.47 14.73
CA ARG A 247 -1.76 -12.48 13.26
C ARG A 247 -0.38 -12.24 12.64
N ALA A 248 0.38 -11.28 13.14
CA ALA A 248 1.73 -11.03 12.64
C ALA A 248 2.65 -12.24 12.80
N ARG A 249 2.53 -13.02 13.89
CA ARG A 249 3.24 -14.29 14.05
C ARG A 249 2.74 -15.37 13.09
N ARG A 250 1.41 -15.52 12.97
CA ARG A 250 0.79 -16.49 12.05
C ARG A 250 1.29 -16.32 10.62
N HIS A 251 1.38 -15.09 10.14
CA HIS A 251 1.85 -14.79 8.79
C HIS A 251 3.37 -14.62 8.69
N GLN A 252 4.14 -14.92 9.76
CA GLN A 252 5.61 -14.78 9.82
C GLN A 252 6.12 -13.35 9.57
N LEU A 253 5.29 -12.35 9.91
CA LEU A 253 5.48 -10.92 9.65
C LEU A 253 5.65 -10.08 10.94
N ALA A 254 5.89 -10.71 12.08
CA ALA A 254 6.16 -10.02 13.36
C ALA A 254 7.29 -8.98 13.25
N GLY A 255 8.36 -9.26 12.49
CA GLY A 255 9.46 -8.34 12.26
C GLY A 255 9.04 -7.07 11.49
N PRO A 256 8.45 -7.19 10.29
CA PRO A 256 7.82 -6.10 9.55
C PRO A 256 6.82 -5.28 10.36
N VAL A 257 5.86 -5.92 11.04
CA VAL A 257 4.84 -5.22 11.86
C VAL A 257 5.50 -4.45 13.00
N ALA A 258 6.42 -5.07 13.74
CA ALA A 258 7.14 -4.38 14.82
C ALA A 258 7.93 -3.16 14.31
N ARG A 259 8.47 -3.22 13.08
CA ARG A 259 9.14 -2.06 12.47
C ARG A 259 8.14 -0.98 12.07
N ALA A 260 6.99 -1.36 11.53
CA ALA A 260 5.92 -0.43 11.20
C ALA A 260 5.48 0.37 12.43
N LEU A 261 5.19 -0.33 13.54
CA LEU A 261 4.84 0.27 14.83
C LEU A 261 5.87 1.30 15.31
N ARG A 262 7.16 0.92 15.33
CA ARG A 262 8.24 1.83 15.78
C ARG A 262 8.41 3.04 14.86
N LEU A 263 8.31 2.86 13.54
CA LEU A 263 8.48 3.97 12.60
C LEU A 263 7.26 4.89 12.57
N ALA A 264 6.04 4.35 12.68
CA ALA A 264 4.81 5.11 12.80
C ALA A 264 4.84 5.95 14.09
N HIS A 265 5.23 5.35 15.23
CA HIS A 265 5.46 6.07 16.47
C HIS A 265 6.48 7.21 16.31
N ARG A 266 7.65 6.94 15.71
CA ARG A 266 8.72 7.94 15.57
C ARG A 266 8.41 9.07 14.60
N LEU A 267 7.66 8.80 13.53
CA LEU A 267 7.38 9.78 12.47
C LEU A 267 6.04 10.50 12.65
N TYR A 268 5.04 9.82 13.19
CA TYR A 268 3.66 10.31 13.30
C TYR A 268 3.13 10.33 14.75
N GLY A 269 3.92 9.91 15.74
CA GLY A 269 3.50 9.91 17.13
C GLY A 269 2.39 8.91 17.45
N THR A 270 2.31 7.80 16.70
CA THR A 270 1.32 6.74 16.93
C THR A 270 1.40 6.20 18.37
N PRO A 271 0.31 6.14 19.15
CA PRO A 271 0.34 5.72 20.55
C PRO A 271 0.77 4.25 20.74
N ALA A 272 0.25 3.36 19.90
CA ALA A 272 0.62 1.96 19.87
C ALA A 272 1.96 1.79 19.10
N GLY A 273 3.09 1.63 19.79
CA GLY A 273 4.33 1.24 19.08
C GLY A 273 5.69 1.69 19.62
N ALA A 274 5.80 2.20 20.84
CA ALA A 274 7.08 2.65 21.43
C ALA A 274 8.08 1.52 21.78
N GLY A 275 8.01 0.36 21.12
CA GLY A 275 8.95 -0.74 21.33
C GLY A 275 10.41 -0.27 21.17
N ARG A 276 11.36 -0.98 21.80
CA ARG A 276 12.77 -0.57 21.88
C ARG A 276 13.33 -0.17 20.51
N ALA A 277 13.82 1.07 20.41
CA ALA A 277 14.41 1.60 19.19
C ALA A 277 15.55 0.71 18.69
N ARG A 278 15.60 0.45 17.38
CA ARG A 278 16.68 -0.30 16.75
C ARG A 278 17.52 0.62 15.88
N LEU A 279 18.84 0.43 15.87
CA LEU A 279 19.75 1.20 15.03
C LEU A 279 19.38 1.08 13.54
N SER A 280 18.90 -0.11 13.12
CA SER A 280 18.41 -0.32 11.76
C SER A 280 17.29 0.64 11.36
N ASP A 281 16.43 1.06 12.31
CA ASP A 281 15.28 1.92 12.00
C ASP A 281 15.72 3.29 11.48
N ARG A 282 16.92 3.77 11.85
CA ARG A 282 17.49 5.02 11.32
C ARG A 282 17.73 4.95 9.82
N LEU A 283 18.09 3.78 9.28
CA LEU A 283 18.31 3.61 7.85
C LEU A 283 16.99 3.62 7.07
N PHE A 284 15.94 2.99 7.62
CA PHE A 284 14.59 3.00 7.03
C PHE A 284 14.00 4.40 7.07
N GLU A 285 14.10 5.09 8.20
CA GLU A 285 13.70 6.48 8.33
C GLU A 285 14.44 7.38 7.33
N ALA A 286 15.75 7.21 7.18
CA ALA A 286 16.52 7.97 6.20
C ALA A 286 16.04 7.74 4.77
N ARG A 287 15.52 6.54 4.43
CA ARG A 287 14.91 6.23 3.13
C ARG A 287 13.51 6.79 2.98
N LEU A 288 12.68 6.71 4.02
CA LEU A 288 11.32 7.27 4.04
C LEU A 288 11.33 8.80 3.94
N LEU A 289 12.32 9.46 4.54
CA LEU A 289 12.48 10.91 4.51
C LEU A 289 13.39 11.40 3.37
N ALA A 290 13.63 10.59 2.34
CA ALA A 290 14.58 10.87 1.28
C ALA A 290 14.02 11.83 0.20
N ARG A 291 13.27 12.88 0.58
CA ARG A 291 12.79 13.94 -0.34
C ARG A 291 13.38 15.31 0.01
N ASN A 292 13.70 16.11 -1.00
CA ASN A 292 14.08 17.52 -0.85
C ASN A 292 12.83 18.45 -0.88
N GLY A 293 13.05 19.76 -0.74
CA GLY A 293 11.99 20.79 -0.84
C GLY A 293 11.36 20.94 -2.22
N TRP A 294 11.85 20.22 -3.23
CA TRP A 294 11.26 20.18 -4.57
C TRP A 294 10.56 18.84 -4.84
N GLY A 295 10.38 18.00 -3.81
CA GLY A 295 9.80 16.66 -3.97
C GLY A 295 10.72 15.64 -4.67
N GLN A 296 11.96 16.00 -4.96
CA GLN A 296 12.91 15.12 -5.64
C GLN A 296 13.54 14.14 -4.65
N GLU A 297 13.76 12.91 -5.12
CA GLU A 297 14.43 11.88 -4.35
C GLU A 297 15.91 12.21 -4.09
N ARG A 298 16.33 12.10 -2.83
CA ARG A 298 17.73 12.26 -2.38
C ARG A 298 18.33 10.92 -1.95
N ARG A 299 19.57 10.94 -1.48
CA ARG A 299 20.28 9.80 -0.88
C ARG A 299 20.32 8.59 -1.83
N LYS A 300 20.87 8.80 -3.03
CA LYS A 300 20.95 7.81 -4.11
C LYS A 300 21.49 6.44 -3.63
N LEU A 301 22.53 6.43 -2.80
CA LEU A 301 23.10 5.19 -2.24
C LEU A 301 22.12 4.44 -1.33
N ILE A 302 21.39 5.15 -0.47
CA ILE A 302 20.38 4.54 0.39
C ILE A 302 19.24 3.98 -0.46
N ARG A 303 18.76 4.73 -1.46
CA ARG A 303 17.73 4.26 -2.38
C ARG A 303 18.17 3.00 -3.12
N PHE A 304 19.39 3.02 -3.67
CA PHE A 304 19.98 1.86 -4.34
C PHE A 304 20.08 0.65 -3.42
N PHE A 305 20.51 0.83 -2.16
CA PHE A 305 20.51 -0.25 -1.18
C PHE A 305 19.12 -0.87 -0.96
N PHE A 306 18.08 -0.06 -0.78
CA PHE A 306 16.71 -0.57 -0.59
C PHE A 306 16.13 -1.20 -1.85
N TYR A 307 16.50 -0.70 -3.03
CA TYR A 307 16.19 -1.33 -4.32
C TYR A 307 16.82 -2.73 -4.44
N VAL A 308 18.12 -2.88 -4.13
CA VAL A 308 18.77 -4.20 -4.12
C VAL A 308 18.13 -5.10 -3.06
N ARG A 309 17.81 -4.56 -1.88
CA ARG A 309 17.15 -5.30 -0.80
C ARG A 309 15.78 -5.83 -1.22
N SER A 310 14.94 -5.05 -1.90
CA SER A 310 13.62 -5.51 -2.33
C SER A 310 13.71 -6.70 -3.29
N HIS A 311 14.69 -6.68 -4.20
CA HIS A 311 14.93 -7.81 -5.10
C HIS A 311 15.38 -9.06 -4.35
N TRP A 312 16.25 -8.90 -3.35
CA TRP A 312 16.70 -10.02 -2.51
C TRP A 312 15.59 -10.58 -1.60
N LEU A 313 14.63 -9.75 -1.19
CA LEU A 313 13.47 -10.20 -0.43
C LEU A 313 12.50 -11.02 -1.30
N ARG A 314 12.35 -10.64 -2.57
CA ARG A 314 11.46 -11.30 -3.54
C ARG A 314 12.02 -12.61 -4.09
N MET A 315 13.33 -12.70 -4.29
CA MET A 315 13.93 -13.85 -4.98
C MET A 315 15.23 -14.35 -4.33
N PRO A 316 15.46 -15.67 -4.32
CA PRO A 316 16.79 -16.23 -4.10
C PRO A 316 17.82 -15.64 -5.10
N PRO A 317 19.08 -15.39 -4.69
CA PRO A 317 20.09 -14.74 -5.53
C PRO A 317 20.33 -15.40 -6.90
N LEU A 318 20.29 -16.74 -6.95
CA LEU A 318 20.44 -17.51 -8.20
C LEU A 318 19.27 -17.27 -9.17
N MET A 319 18.07 -17.09 -8.63
CA MET A 319 16.87 -16.81 -9.42
C MET A 319 16.88 -15.36 -9.94
N LEU A 320 17.35 -14.42 -9.13
CA LEU A 320 17.58 -13.05 -9.57
C LEU A 320 18.62 -12.98 -10.70
N ALA A 321 19.75 -13.69 -10.57
CA ALA A 321 20.78 -13.77 -11.60
C ALA A 321 20.21 -14.35 -12.91
N ARG A 322 19.42 -15.43 -12.83
CA ARG A 322 18.73 -16.00 -13.99
C ARG A 322 17.73 -15.03 -14.62
N HIS A 323 16.94 -14.31 -13.82
CA HIS A 323 15.99 -13.32 -14.32
C HIS A 323 16.69 -12.15 -15.02
N LEU A 324 17.76 -11.62 -14.43
CA LEU A 324 18.57 -10.55 -15.04
C LEU A 324 19.24 -11.01 -16.33
N TRP A 325 19.77 -12.23 -16.37
CA TRP A 325 20.34 -12.82 -17.59
C TRP A 325 19.31 -12.90 -18.72
N ILE A 326 18.14 -13.49 -18.46
CA ILE A 326 17.08 -13.66 -19.48
C ILE A 326 16.59 -12.30 -20.00
N LYS A 327 16.47 -11.28 -19.14
CA LYS A 327 16.12 -9.91 -19.55
C LYS A 327 17.23 -9.20 -20.32
N ALA A 328 18.50 -9.51 -20.06
CA ALA A 328 19.63 -8.92 -20.79
C ALA A 328 19.84 -9.55 -22.17
N THR A 329 19.38 -10.79 -22.37
CA THR A 329 19.50 -11.54 -23.63
C THR A 329 18.24 -11.51 -24.50
N ARG A 330 17.20 -10.79 -24.09
CA ARG A 330 15.98 -10.50 -24.87
C ARG A 330 16.00 -9.05 -25.31
#